data_AF-A0A5B7X5X4-F1
#
_entry.id   AF-A0A5B7X5X4-F1
#
_cell.length_a   1.000
_cell.length_b   1.000
_cell.length_c   1.000
_cell.angle_alpha   90.00
_cell.angle_beta   90.00
_cell.angle_gamma   90.00
#
_symmetry.space_group_name_H-M   'P 1'
#
loop_
_entity.id
_entity.type
_entity.pdbx_description
1 polymer ?
#
loop_
_entity_poly.entity_id
_entity_poly.type
_entity_poly.pdbx_seq_one_letter_code
_entity_poly.pdbx_strand_id
1 'polypeptide(L)'
;MQKQVTKLDYTGKDIFVGIDTHKKSWNITTMMGLFSKTFNAPASPETLRHYLDKKFPGGNYFSAYEAGFAGFWPHYQLLKLGINSIVVNAADIPTTIKEKVQKTDVRDSRKIAKSLQNRDLTPIYVPSQECLDDRSLCRYRNTVVKELSRTKNRIRSFINLNGLKVPEDIPEGRWPKRLINWLKEIDLSLSLRLTLNGLLEDYERLAEKKKCITKQITELSRTSRYEQDVKLLRSVPGIGLVIAMAFLTELENMNRFKTFDQLCSFIGFVPSTKSSGEKESVGEITSRAQVILRPLLIEAS
;
A
#
# COMPACT_ATOMS: atom_id res chain seq x y z
N MET A 1 -35.04 -32.72 -35.22
CA MET A 1 -34.55 -31.36 -34.95
C MET A 1 -33.08 -31.43 -34.54
N GLN A 2 -32.15 -31.18 -35.47
CA GLN A 2 -30.73 -31.05 -35.14
C GLN A 2 -30.55 -29.73 -34.37
N LYS A 3 -30.09 -29.81 -33.12
CA LYS A 3 -29.59 -28.65 -32.37
C LYS A 3 -28.34 -28.14 -33.10
N GLN A 4 -28.49 -27.09 -33.90
CA GLN A 4 -27.33 -26.31 -34.35
C GLN A 4 -26.67 -25.73 -33.09
N VAL A 5 -25.58 -26.36 -32.66
CA VAL A 5 -24.67 -25.75 -31.69
C VAL A 5 -23.87 -24.73 -32.48
N THR A 6 -24.40 -23.51 -32.58
CA THR A 6 -23.65 -22.39 -33.12
C THR A 6 -22.42 -22.22 -32.25
N LYS A 7 -21.25 -22.64 -32.76
CA LYS A 7 -19.97 -22.49 -32.07
C LYS A 7 -19.71 -20.99 -32.02
N LEU A 8 -19.97 -20.38 -30.87
CA LEU A 8 -19.66 -18.97 -30.64
C LEU A 8 -18.15 -18.81 -30.85
N ASP A 9 -17.75 -17.88 -31.70
CA ASP A 9 -16.35 -17.55 -31.97
C ASP A 9 -16.20 -16.03 -31.89
N TYR A 10 -15.42 -15.57 -30.92
CA TYR A 10 -15.13 -14.16 -30.67
C TYR A 10 -13.66 -13.84 -30.97
N THR A 11 -12.98 -14.68 -31.75
CA THR A 11 -11.58 -14.46 -32.14
C THR A 11 -11.37 -13.05 -32.70
N GLY A 12 -10.43 -12.31 -32.10
CA GLY A 12 -10.10 -10.94 -32.49
C GLY A 12 -11.09 -9.86 -32.03
N LYS A 13 -12.10 -10.21 -31.22
CA LYS A 13 -13.01 -9.23 -30.59
C LYS A 13 -12.51 -8.84 -29.21
N ASP A 14 -12.48 -7.54 -28.96
CA ASP A 14 -12.13 -6.99 -27.65
C ASP A 14 -13.33 -6.99 -26.71
N ILE A 15 -13.16 -7.60 -25.53
CA ILE A 15 -14.15 -7.67 -24.47
C ILE A 15 -13.62 -6.86 -23.29
N PHE A 16 -14.38 -5.85 -22.89
CA PHE A 16 -14.01 -4.94 -21.82
C PHE A 16 -14.75 -5.30 -20.54
N VAL A 17 -14.02 -5.44 -19.44
CA VAL A 17 -14.54 -5.91 -18.16
C VAL A 17 -14.28 -4.86 -17.08
N GLY A 18 -15.35 -4.32 -16.51
CA GLY A 18 -15.26 -3.50 -15.31
C GLY A 18 -15.54 -4.35 -14.08
N ILE A 19 -14.67 -4.26 -13.09
CA ILE A 19 -14.75 -5.03 -11.86
C ILE A 19 -14.84 -4.05 -10.69
N ASP A 20 -15.90 -4.18 -9.91
CA ASP A 20 -15.98 -3.58 -8.58
C ASP A 20 -15.68 -4.67 -7.55
N THR A 21 -14.57 -4.49 -6.84
CA THR A 21 -14.02 -5.52 -5.95
C THR A 21 -14.62 -5.37 -4.56
N HIS A 22 -15.21 -6.45 -4.03
CA HIS A 22 -15.50 -6.61 -2.59
C HIS A 22 -14.88 -7.89 -2.03
N LYS A 23 -14.88 -8.03 -0.70
CA LYS A 23 -14.17 -9.10 0.02
C LYS A 23 -14.60 -10.51 -0.35
N LYS A 24 -15.89 -10.73 -0.58
CA LYS A 24 -16.48 -12.07 -0.85
C LYS A 24 -16.89 -12.26 -2.30
N SER A 25 -17.29 -11.18 -2.95
CA SER A 25 -17.79 -11.20 -4.32
C SER A 25 -17.36 -9.97 -5.09
N TRP A 26 -17.30 -10.12 -6.41
CA TRP A 26 -17.05 -9.04 -7.35
C TRP A 26 -18.31 -8.76 -8.14
N ASN A 27 -18.60 -7.48 -8.33
CA ASN A 27 -19.58 -7.05 -9.30
C ASN A 27 -18.85 -6.83 -10.63
N ILE A 28 -19.25 -7.61 -11.63
CA ILE A 28 -18.53 -7.71 -12.89
C ILE A 28 -19.47 -7.25 -14.00
N THR A 29 -19.03 -6.28 -14.78
CA THR A 29 -19.71 -5.90 -16.02
C THR A 29 -18.82 -6.20 -17.20
N THR A 30 -19.30 -7.04 -18.11
CA THR A 30 -18.69 -7.28 -19.43
C THR A 30 -19.34 -6.38 -20.46
N MET A 31 -18.55 -5.84 -21.39
CA MET A 31 -19.00 -4.92 -22.42
C MET A 31 -18.30 -5.19 -23.76
N MET A 32 -19.08 -5.16 -24.83
CA MET A 32 -18.62 -5.26 -26.22
C MET A 32 -19.53 -4.39 -27.10
N GLY A 33 -19.09 -3.17 -27.39
CA GLY A 33 -19.90 -2.17 -28.10
C GLY A 33 -21.10 -1.74 -27.25
N LEU A 34 -22.32 -1.97 -27.76
CA LEU A 34 -23.57 -1.66 -27.04
C LEU A 34 -24.02 -2.81 -26.12
N PHE A 35 -23.46 -4.01 -26.29
CA PHE A 35 -23.81 -5.15 -25.45
C PHE A 35 -23.11 -5.04 -24.12
N SER A 36 -23.88 -5.11 -23.03
CA SER A 36 -23.33 -5.15 -21.68
C SER A 36 -24.09 -6.14 -20.81
N LYS A 37 -23.37 -6.91 -20.00
CA LYS A 37 -23.97 -7.80 -19.02
C LYS A 37 -23.26 -7.66 -17.68
N THR A 38 -24.04 -7.39 -16.65
CA THR A 38 -23.58 -7.30 -15.26
C THR A 38 -24.03 -8.53 -14.47
N PHE A 39 -23.16 -9.04 -13.62
CA PHE A 39 -23.44 -10.15 -12.72
C PHE A 39 -22.54 -10.07 -11.49
N ASN A 40 -22.98 -10.73 -10.41
CA ASN A 40 -22.16 -10.93 -9.24
C ASN A 40 -21.49 -12.31 -9.31
N ALA A 41 -20.23 -12.40 -8.93
CA ALA A 41 -19.48 -13.65 -8.85
C ALA A 41 -18.64 -13.69 -7.58
N PRO A 42 -18.25 -14.88 -7.09
CA PRO A 42 -17.21 -15.01 -6.08
C PRO A 42 -15.95 -14.21 -6.47
N ALA A 43 -15.24 -13.68 -5.46
CA ALA A 43 -14.02 -12.91 -5.64
C ALA A 43 -12.83 -13.79 -6.11
N SER A 44 -12.91 -14.30 -7.34
CA SER A 44 -11.96 -15.23 -7.95
C SER A 44 -11.68 -14.86 -9.41
N PRO A 45 -10.41 -14.60 -9.78
CA PRO A 45 -9.96 -14.43 -11.16
C PRO A 45 -10.34 -15.60 -12.07
N GLU A 46 -10.26 -16.82 -11.56
CA GLU A 46 -10.56 -18.06 -12.30
C GLU A 46 -12.03 -18.15 -12.66
N THR A 47 -12.90 -17.71 -11.74
CA THR A 47 -14.35 -17.64 -11.99
C THR A 47 -14.65 -16.67 -13.14
N LEU A 48 -13.99 -15.51 -13.16
CA LEU A 48 -14.11 -14.57 -14.28
C LEU A 48 -13.56 -15.17 -15.57
N ARG A 49 -12.38 -15.80 -15.54
CA ARG A 49 -11.78 -16.43 -16.73
C ARG A 49 -12.70 -17.51 -17.31
N HIS A 50 -13.21 -18.41 -16.48
CA HIS A 50 -14.14 -19.45 -16.91
C HIS A 50 -15.43 -18.87 -17.52
N TYR A 51 -15.95 -17.77 -16.95
CA TYR A 51 -17.09 -17.06 -17.53
C TYR A 51 -16.76 -16.52 -18.93
N LEU A 52 -15.60 -15.87 -19.09
CA LEU A 52 -15.16 -15.28 -20.35
C LEU A 52 -14.94 -16.36 -21.42
N ASP A 53 -14.29 -17.47 -21.09
CA ASP A 53 -14.08 -18.58 -22.02
C ASP A 53 -15.41 -19.19 -22.48
N LYS A 54 -16.39 -19.30 -21.58
CA LYS A 54 -17.71 -19.86 -21.90
C LYS A 54 -18.57 -18.92 -22.74
N LYS A 55 -18.46 -17.61 -22.55
CA LYS A 55 -19.34 -16.61 -23.17
C LYS A 55 -18.74 -15.93 -24.38
N PHE A 56 -17.44 -15.72 -24.37
CA PHE A 56 -16.67 -15.01 -25.39
C PHE A 56 -15.42 -15.81 -25.79
N PRO A 57 -15.55 -17.10 -26.17
CA PRO A 57 -14.40 -17.94 -26.52
C PRO A 57 -13.56 -17.30 -27.63
N GLY A 58 -12.23 -17.25 -27.45
CA GLY A 58 -11.28 -16.67 -28.40
C GLY A 58 -11.15 -15.14 -28.35
N GLY A 59 -11.95 -14.45 -27.52
CA GLY A 59 -11.88 -13.00 -27.38
C GLY A 59 -10.60 -12.48 -26.72
N ASN A 60 -10.26 -11.22 -27.01
CA ASN A 60 -9.23 -10.48 -26.28
C ASN A 60 -9.85 -9.87 -25.04
N TYR A 61 -9.37 -10.22 -23.85
CA TYR A 61 -9.97 -9.79 -22.60
C TYR A 61 -9.20 -8.62 -21.99
N PHE A 62 -9.89 -7.51 -21.76
CA PHE A 62 -9.37 -6.34 -21.07
C PHE A 62 -10.19 -6.13 -19.79
N SER A 63 -9.53 -5.85 -18.68
CA SER A 63 -10.19 -5.58 -17.41
C SER A 63 -9.67 -4.32 -16.73
N ALA A 64 -10.54 -3.68 -15.95
CA ALA A 64 -10.17 -2.58 -15.08
C ALA A 64 -10.89 -2.69 -13.73
N TYR A 65 -10.20 -2.28 -12.67
CA TYR A 65 -10.79 -2.14 -11.34
C TYR A 65 -10.13 -1.00 -10.56
N GLU A 66 -10.86 -0.50 -9.57
CA GLU A 66 -10.41 0.59 -8.71
C GLU A 66 -9.39 0.09 -7.67
N ALA A 67 -8.30 0.83 -7.49
CA ALA A 67 -7.36 0.61 -6.40
C ALA A 67 -8.08 0.75 -5.05
N GLY A 68 -8.19 -0.36 -4.32
CA GLY A 68 -8.93 -0.41 -3.07
C GLY A 68 -8.41 -1.47 -2.11
N PHE A 69 -9.30 -2.03 -1.29
CA PHE A 69 -8.94 -2.99 -0.24
C PHE A 69 -8.21 -4.24 -0.77
N ALA A 70 -8.52 -4.67 -1.99
CA ALA A 70 -7.93 -5.85 -2.63
C ALA A 70 -6.49 -5.61 -3.10
N GLY A 71 -5.99 -4.37 -3.11
CA GLY A 71 -4.66 -4.04 -3.60
C GLY A 71 -4.44 -4.51 -5.04
N PHE A 72 -3.28 -5.12 -5.30
CA PHE A 72 -2.83 -5.48 -6.66
C PHE A 72 -2.91 -6.97 -6.98
N TRP A 73 -3.29 -7.83 -6.03
CA TRP A 73 -3.35 -9.27 -6.28
C TRP A 73 -4.33 -9.66 -7.41
N PRO A 74 -5.51 -9.02 -7.59
CA PRO A 74 -6.41 -9.36 -8.69
C PRO A 74 -5.73 -9.09 -10.04
N HIS A 75 -5.05 -7.95 -10.17
CA HIS A 75 -4.31 -7.58 -11.38
C HIS A 75 -3.31 -8.66 -11.81
N TYR A 76 -2.44 -9.12 -10.90
CA TYR A 76 -1.44 -10.14 -11.25
C TYR A 76 -2.07 -11.46 -11.68
N GLN A 77 -3.13 -11.90 -11.00
CA GLN A 77 -3.79 -13.16 -11.33
C GLN A 77 -4.55 -13.08 -12.65
N LEU A 78 -5.20 -11.94 -12.92
CA LEU A 78 -5.87 -11.71 -14.21
C LEU A 78 -4.87 -11.72 -15.37
N LEU A 79 -3.70 -11.07 -15.20
CA LEU A 79 -2.63 -11.12 -16.20
C LEU A 79 -2.13 -12.55 -16.45
N LYS A 80 -1.92 -13.35 -15.39
CA LYS A 80 -1.52 -14.77 -15.53
C LYS A 80 -2.56 -15.60 -16.27
N LEU A 81 -3.84 -15.26 -16.11
CA LEU A 81 -4.94 -15.87 -16.83
C LEU A 81 -5.15 -15.28 -18.24
N GLY A 82 -4.23 -14.48 -18.76
CA GLY A 82 -4.30 -13.90 -20.11
C GLY A 82 -5.36 -12.80 -20.26
N ILE A 83 -5.76 -12.16 -19.17
CA ILE A 83 -6.67 -11.01 -19.18
C ILE A 83 -5.82 -9.75 -18.97
N ASN A 84 -5.79 -8.85 -19.95
CA ASN A 84 -5.06 -7.59 -19.85
C ASN A 84 -5.74 -6.67 -18.83
N SER A 85 -5.17 -6.58 -17.63
CA SER A 85 -5.77 -5.87 -16.51
C SER A 85 -5.09 -4.54 -16.27
N ILE A 86 -5.86 -3.49 -16.01
CA ILE A 86 -5.36 -2.21 -15.49
C ILE A 86 -5.98 -1.89 -14.15
N VAL A 87 -5.24 -1.17 -13.30
CA VAL A 87 -5.75 -0.65 -12.03
C VAL A 87 -5.89 0.86 -12.16
N VAL A 88 -6.96 1.44 -11.63
CA VAL A 88 -7.23 2.88 -11.74
C VAL A 88 -7.48 3.50 -10.37
N ASN A 89 -7.22 4.79 -10.24
CA ASN A 89 -7.61 5.55 -9.06
C ASN A 89 -9.09 5.93 -9.14
N ALA A 90 -9.83 5.76 -8.05
CA ALA A 90 -11.24 6.14 -7.90
C ALA A 90 -11.53 7.55 -8.42
N ALA A 91 -10.64 8.48 -8.08
CA ALA A 91 -10.80 9.89 -8.37
C ALA A 91 -10.70 10.21 -9.87
N ASP A 92 -10.02 9.35 -10.64
CA ASP A 92 -9.76 9.55 -12.06
C ASP A 92 -10.82 8.90 -12.95
N ILE A 93 -11.78 8.16 -12.37
CA ILE A 93 -12.90 7.58 -13.11
C ILE A 93 -13.94 8.69 -13.38
N PRO A 94 -14.26 9.03 -14.64
CA PRO A 94 -15.21 10.10 -14.97
C PRO A 94 -16.56 9.89 -14.30
N THR A 95 -16.94 10.72 -13.33
CA THR A 95 -18.17 10.54 -12.53
C THR A 95 -19.05 11.78 -12.56
N THR A 96 -20.32 11.62 -12.92
CA THR A 96 -21.30 12.70 -12.81
C THR A 96 -21.74 12.92 -11.35
N ILE A 97 -22.26 14.11 -11.05
CA ILE A 97 -22.77 14.44 -9.70
C ILE A 97 -23.92 13.48 -9.30
N LYS A 98 -24.82 13.17 -10.23
CA LYS A 98 -25.94 12.24 -9.99
C LYS A 98 -25.46 10.84 -9.61
N GLU A 99 -24.41 10.36 -10.26
CA GLU A 99 -23.82 9.05 -9.95
C GLU A 99 -23.12 9.04 -8.60
N LYS A 100 -22.47 10.15 -8.20
CA LYS A 100 -21.90 10.28 -6.84
C LYS A 100 -22.97 10.20 -5.76
N VAL A 101 -24.16 10.76 -6.01
CA VAL A 101 -25.28 10.78 -5.05
C VAL A 101 -26.04 9.44 -5.01
N GLN A 102 -26.16 8.75 -6.15
CA GLN A 102 -26.87 7.47 -6.25
C GLN A 102 -25.92 6.30 -6.56
N LYS A 103 -25.07 5.98 -5.58
CA LYS A 103 -24.08 4.91 -5.68
C LYS A 103 -24.75 3.53 -5.58
N THR A 104 -24.54 2.68 -6.57
CA THR A 104 -24.86 1.24 -6.50
C THR A 104 -23.74 0.44 -7.13
N ASP A 105 -23.36 -0.68 -6.53
CA ASP A 105 -22.20 -1.48 -6.97
C ASP A 105 -22.31 -1.96 -8.43
N VAL A 106 -23.53 -2.17 -8.92
CA VAL A 106 -23.82 -2.50 -10.33
C VAL A 106 -23.45 -1.35 -11.28
N ARG A 107 -23.71 -0.10 -10.89
CA ARG A 107 -23.37 1.08 -11.69
C ARG A 107 -21.86 1.28 -11.76
N ASP A 108 -21.15 1.03 -10.65
CA ASP A 108 -19.71 1.24 -10.55
C ASP A 108 -18.95 0.31 -11.52
N SER A 109 -19.23 -1.00 -11.48
CA SER A 109 -18.61 -1.95 -12.42
C SER A 109 -18.93 -1.64 -13.89
N ARG A 110 -20.16 -1.22 -14.21
CA ARG A 110 -20.56 -0.87 -15.58
C ARG A 110 -19.88 0.38 -16.09
N LYS A 111 -19.70 1.37 -15.22
CA LYS A 111 -18.99 2.61 -15.51
C LYS A 111 -17.53 2.36 -15.80
N ILE A 112 -16.88 1.50 -15.02
CA ILE A 112 -15.50 1.08 -15.26
C ILE A 112 -15.40 0.38 -16.63
N ALA A 113 -16.29 -0.56 -16.93
CA ALA A 113 -16.30 -1.28 -18.21
C ALA A 113 -16.45 -0.33 -19.40
N LYS A 114 -17.38 0.64 -19.30
CA LYS A 114 -17.63 1.64 -20.34
C LYS A 114 -16.42 2.56 -20.54
N SER A 115 -15.85 3.05 -19.46
CA SER A 115 -14.67 3.94 -19.51
C SER A 115 -13.46 3.21 -20.09
N LEU A 116 -13.31 1.91 -19.78
CA LEU A 116 -12.28 1.07 -20.35
C LEU A 116 -12.46 0.88 -21.86
N GLN A 117 -13.67 0.57 -22.32
CA GLN A 117 -13.99 0.45 -23.75
C GLN A 117 -13.70 1.74 -24.52
N ASN A 118 -14.02 2.88 -23.92
CA ASN A 118 -13.77 4.20 -24.50
C ASN A 118 -12.31 4.64 -24.43
N ARG A 119 -11.47 3.95 -23.65
CA ARG A 119 -10.08 4.34 -23.33
C ARG A 119 -9.97 5.65 -22.55
N ASP A 120 -10.98 5.93 -21.73
CA ASP A 120 -11.04 7.12 -20.86
C ASP A 120 -10.29 6.91 -19.53
N LEU A 121 -9.76 5.72 -19.29
CA LEU A 121 -9.10 5.35 -18.03
C LEU A 121 -7.59 5.58 -18.10
N THR A 122 -7.06 6.24 -17.07
CA THR A 122 -5.61 6.35 -16.85
C THR A 122 -5.15 5.28 -15.86
N PRO A 123 -4.28 4.33 -16.27
CA PRO A 123 -3.79 3.30 -15.37
C PRO A 123 -2.83 3.89 -14.32
N ILE A 124 -2.90 3.38 -13.10
CA ILE A 124 -1.88 3.65 -12.08
C ILE A 124 -0.70 2.69 -12.26
N TYR A 125 0.46 3.09 -11.75
CA TYR A 125 1.60 2.19 -11.67
C TYR A 125 1.32 1.05 -10.69
N VAL A 126 1.42 -0.18 -11.18
CA VAL A 126 1.34 -1.39 -10.37
C VAL A 126 2.76 -1.93 -10.20
N PRO A 127 3.27 -1.99 -8.96
CA PRO A 127 4.60 -2.53 -8.69
C PRO A 127 4.73 -4.00 -9.07
N SER A 128 5.94 -4.58 -9.09
CA SER A 128 6.07 -6.03 -9.18
C SER A 128 5.59 -6.71 -7.89
N GLN A 129 5.10 -7.95 -7.98
CA GLN A 129 4.66 -8.70 -6.81
C GLN A 129 5.81 -8.89 -5.82
N GLU A 130 7.00 -9.23 -6.30
CA GLU A 130 8.22 -9.35 -5.48
C GLU A 130 8.55 -8.03 -4.76
N CYS A 131 8.43 -6.88 -5.44
CA CYS A 131 8.66 -5.58 -4.81
C CYS A 131 7.64 -5.29 -3.70
N LEU A 132 6.37 -5.70 -3.87
CA LEU A 132 5.35 -5.54 -2.83
C LEU A 132 5.63 -6.41 -1.61
N ASP A 133 6.13 -7.62 -1.82
CA ASP A 133 6.48 -8.54 -0.74
C ASP A 133 7.65 -7.96 0.08
N ASP A 134 8.69 -7.47 -0.61
CA ASP A 134 9.84 -6.79 0.01
C ASP A 134 9.45 -5.48 0.73
N ARG A 135 8.56 -4.69 0.11
CA ARG A 135 7.99 -3.47 0.71
C ARG A 135 7.23 -3.80 1.99
N SER A 136 6.51 -4.93 2.01
CA SER A 136 5.74 -5.36 3.18
C SER A 136 6.65 -5.63 4.38
N LEU A 137 7.82 -6.24 4.15
CA LEU A 137 8.84 -6.41 5.18
C LEU A 137 9.36 -5.07 5.72
N CYS A 138 9.67 -4.12 4.83
CA CYS A 138 10.12 -2.78 5.20
C CYS A 138 9.06 -2.02 6.01
N ARG A 139 7.79 -2.06 5.57
CA ARG A 139 6.67 -1.45 6.28
C ARG A 139 6.40 -2.11 7.63
N TYR A 140 6.51 -3.44 7.72
CA TYR A 140 6.34 -4.16 8.98
C TYR A 140 7.38 -3.74 10.01
N ARG A 141 8.65 -3.54 9.61
CA ARG A 141 9.66 -2.94 10.50
C ARG A 141 9.22 -1.59 11.05
N ASN A 142 8.65 -0.71 10.22
CA ASN A 142 8.15 0.59 10.68
C ASN A 142 7.01 0.44 11.68
N THR A 143 6.09 -0.51 11.47
CA THR A 143 5.04 -0.84 12.44
C THR A 143 5.64 -1.25 13.79
N VAL A 144 6.61 -2.16 13.80
CA VAL A 144 7.28 -2.60 15.03
C VAL A 144 8.02 -1.46 15.73
N VAL A 145 8.65 -0.55 14.98
CA VAL A 145 9.29 0.65 15.56
C VAL A 145 8.25 1.57 16.22
N LYS A 146 7.11 1.80 15.58
CA LYS A 146 6.02 2.62 16.15
C LYS A 146 5.43 1.97 17.40
N GLU A 147 5.22 0.66 17.39
CA GLU A 147 4.76 -0.09 18.56
C GLU A 147 5.76 -0.02 19.71
N LEU A 148 7.05 -0.22 19.42
CA LEU A 148 8.09 -0.09 20.42
C LEU A 148 8.07 1.31 21.05
N SER A 149 8.00 2.37 20.25
CA SER A 149 7.89 3.75 20.75
C SER A 149 6.64 3.97 21.60
N ARG A 150 5.49 3.40 21.22
CA ARG A 150 4.26 3.46 22.04
C ARG A 150 4.44 2.74 23.38
N THR A 151 5.07 1.58 23.40
CA THR A 151 5.37 0.85 24.64
C THR A 151 6.31 1.63 25.54
N LYS A 152 7.36 2.25 24.99
CA LYS A 152 8.24 3.16 25.73
C LYS A 152 7.45 4.31 26.37
N ASN A 153 6.52 4.91 25.63
CA ASN A 153 5.67 5.98 26.15
C ASN A 153 4.70 5.50 27.24
N ARG A 154 4.17 4.28 27.14
CA ARG A 154 3.36 3.68 28.21
C ARG A 154 4.18 3.47 29.49
N ILE A 155 5.41 2.99 29.38
CA ILE A 155 6.34 2.86 30.52
C ILE A 155 6.65 4.23 31.13
N ARG A 156 6.95 5.26 30.31
CA ARG A 156 7.12 6.64 30.81
C ARG A 156 5.88 7.13 31.56
N SER A 157 4.69 6.92 30.99
CA SER A 157 3.44 7.30 31.62
C SER A 157 3.25 6.58 32.97
N PHE A 158 3.56 5.27 33.01
CA PHE A 158 3.53 4.48 34.25
C PHE A 158 4.47 5.07 35.33
N ILE A 159 5.69 5.45 34.97
CA ILE A 159 6.65 6.08 35.89
C ILE A 159 6.05 7.37 36.47
N ASN A 160 5.55 8.26 35.59
CA ASN A 160 5.04 9.56 35.98
C ASN A 160 3.76 9.48 36.83
N LEU A 161 2.81 8.62 36.44
CA LEU A 161 1.53 8.45 37.15
C LEU A 161 1.71 7.92 38.58
N ASN A 162 2.78 7.15 38.81
CA ASN A 162 3.09 6.58 40.12
C ASN A 162 4.13 7.41 40.90
N GLY A 163 4.51 8.60 40.42
CA GLY A 163 5.45 9.49 41.11
C GLY A 163 6.87 8.92 41.25
N LEU A 164 7.25 7.97 40.40
CA LEU A 164 8.55 7.28 40.48
C LEU A 164 9.66 8.19 39.96
N LYS A 165 10.67 8.45 40.79
CA LYS A 165 11.83 9.26 40.42
C LYS A 165 12.90 8.38 39.77
N VAL A 166 13.12 8.60 38.47
CA VAL A 166 14.21 7.95 37.74
C VAL A 166 15.56 8.49 38.28
N PRO A 167 16.54 7.62 38.56
CA PRO A 167 17.88 8.04 38.97
C PRO A 167 18.52 9.06 38.02
N GLU A 168 19.16 10.10 38.57
CA GLU A 168 19.73 11.22 37.81
C GLU A 168 20.86 10.80 36.86
N ASP A 169 21.54 9.68 37.14
CA ASP A 169 22.59 9.13 36.27
C ASP A 169 22.03 8.47 35.00
N ILE A 170 20.72 8.24 34.94
CA ILE A 170 20.04 7.67 33.78
C ILE A 170 19.57 8.82 32.87
N PRO A 171 20.16 8.97 31.67
CA PRO A 171 19.84 10.09 30.81
C PRO A 171 18.40 10.05 30.32
N GLU A 172 17.73 11.19 30.44
CA GLU A 172 16.37 11.39 29.99
C GLU A 172 16.25 11.14 28.48
N GLY A 173 15.11 10.57 28.05
CA GLY A 173 14.86 10.29 26.64
C GLY A 173 15.57 9.06 26.07
N ARG A 174 16.56 8.47 26.75
CA ARG A 174 17.26 7.25 26.32
C ARG A 174 16.71 5.99 26.98
N TRP A 175 16.90 4.85 26.31
CA TRP A 175 16.49 3.51 26.76
C TRP A 175 17.71 2.62 27.04
N PRO A 176 18.60 2.99 28.00
CA PRO A 176 19.75 2.18 28.34
C PRO A 176 19.34 0.93 29.12
N LYS A 177 20.18 -0.11 29.11
CA LYS A 177 19.98 -1.32 29.93
C LYS A 177 19.79 -1.00 31.42
N ARG A 178 20.47 0.05 31.93
CA ARG A 178 20.34 0.52 33.32
C ARG A 178 18.91 0.93 33.68
N LEU A 179 18.20 1.62 32.79
CA LEU A 179 16.79 1.99 33.00
C LEU A 179 15.92 0.74 33.15
N ILE A 180 16.13 -0.25 32.29
CA ILE A 180 15.38 -1.51 32.32
C ILE A 180 15.67 -2.28 33.61
N ASN A 181 16.93 -2.35 34.03
CA ASN A 181 17.30 -3.01 35.29
C ASN A 181 16.69 -2.29 36.48
N TRP A 182 16.76 -0.95 36.54
CA TRP A 182 16.10 -0.18 37.59
C TRP A 182 14.59 -0.46 37.66
N LEU A 183 13.89 -0.46 36.52
CA LEU A 183 12.45 -0.80 36.46
C LEU A 183 12.14 -2.22 36.97
N LYS A 184 13.07 -3.18 36.83
CA LYS A 184 12.91 -4.54 37.36
C LYS A 184 13.04 -4.57 38.88
N GLU A 185 13.92 -3.75 39.46
CA GLU A 185 14.28 -3.77 40.88
C GLU A 185 13.46 -2.82 41.77
N ILE A 186 12.76 -1.81 41.20
CA ILE A 186 12.03 -0.84 42.03
C ILE A 186 11.00 -1.51 42.97
N ASP A 187 10.83 -0.99 44.18
CA ASP A 187 9.79 -1.50 45.06
C ASP A 187 8.41 -0.99 44.63
N LEU A 188 7.44 -1.88 44.51
CA LEU A 188 6.08 -1.59 44.03
C LEU A 188 5.06 -2.53 44.69
N SER A 189 3.83 -2.04 44.85
CA SER A 189 2.71 -2.91 45.20
C SER A 189 2.49 -4.00 44.15
N LEU A 190 1.91 -5.13 44.55
CA LEU A 190 1.74 -6.32 43.71
C LEU A 190 1.14 -6.00 42.33
N SER A 191 0.01 -5.28 42.29
CA SER A 191 -0.67 -4.95 41.03
C SER A 191 0.14 -4.04 40.11
N LEU A 192 0.88 -3.08 40.69
CA LEU A 192 1.77 -2.20 39.94
C LEU A 192 2.97 -2.97 39.38
N ARG A 193 3.56 -3.87 40.17
CA ARG A 193 4.64 -4.76 39.73
C ARG A 193 4.20 -5.65 38.57
N LEU A 194 3.02 -6.28 38.66
CA LEU A 194 2.46 -7.09 37.56
C LEU A 194 2.25 -6.26 36.29
N THR A 195 1.71 -5.05 36.43
CA THR A 195 1.50 -4.12 35.31
C THR A 195 2.82 -3.73 34.64
N LEU A 196 3.83 -3.35 35.43
CA LEU A 196 5.15 -2.98 34.91
C LEU A 196 5.85 -4.16 34.23
N ASN A 197 5.77 -5.36 34.81
CA ASN A 197 6.36 -6.55 34.23
C ASN A 197 5.77 -6.85 32.83
N GLY A 198 4.45 -6.74 32.66
CA GLY A 198 3.82 -6.89 31.34
C GLY A 198 4.29 -5.84 30.32
N LEU A 199 4.43 -4.58 30.75
CA LEU A 199 4.97 -3.52 29.88
C LEU A 199 6.44 -3.76 29.48
N LEU A 200 7.25 -4.29 30.41
CA LEU A 200 8.65 -4.63 30.16
C LEU A 200 8.79 -5.83 29.22
N GLU A 201 7.96 -6.87 29.38
CA GLU A 201 7.91 -8.02 28.49
C GLU A 201 7.55 -7.59 27.07
N ASP A 202 6.52 -6.76 26.90
CA ASP A 202 6.15 -6.19 25.61
C ASP A 202 7.29 -5.40 24.97
N TYR A 203 8.00 -4.60 25.78
CA TYR A 203 9.16 -3.83 25.33
C TYR A 203 10.27 -4.74 24.82
N GLU A 204 10.66 -5.75 25.60
CA GLU A 204 11.75 -6.68 25.26
C GLU A 204 11.41 -7.48 23.99
N ARG A 205 10.18 -7.98 23.89
CA ARG A 205 9.67 -8.69 22.71
C ARG A 205 9.72 -7.82 21.45
N LEU A 206 9.25 -6.56 21.53
CA LEU A 206 9.27 -5.63 20.39
C LEU A 206 10.70 -5.20 20.03
N ALA A 207 11.58 -5.03 21.01
CA ALA A 207 12.98 -4.69 20.78
C ALA A 207 13.71 -5.81 20.02
N GLU A 208 13.52 -7.06 20.42
CA GLU A 208 14.11 -8.21 19.72
C GLU A 208 13.48 -8.40 18.32
N LYS A 209 12.16 -8.23 18.20
CA LYS A 209 11.48 -8.28 16.90
C LYS A 209 12.04 -7.23 15.93
N LYS A 210 12.26 -5.99 16.39
CA LYS A 210 12.89 -4.93 15.59
C LYS A 210 14.27 -5.35 15.08
N LYS A 211 15.10 -5.94 15.96
CA LYS A 211 16.45 -6.43 15.61
C LYS A 211 16.39 -7.53 14.56
N CYS A 212 15.54 -8.53 14.77
CA CYS A 212 15.33 -9.64 13.85
C CYS A 212 14.91 -9.17 12.46
N ILE A 213 13.88 -8.31 12.36
CA ILE A 213 13.42 -7.79 11.06
C ILE A 213 14.49 -6.91 10.41
N THR A 214 15.23 -6.11 11.18
CA THR A 214 16.32 -5.29 10.63
C THR A 214 17.43 -6.17 10.03
N LYS A 215 17.71 -7.35 10.63
CA LYS A 215 18.62 -8.34 10.07
C LYS A 215 18.10 -8.91 8.74
N GLN A 216 16.81 -9.27 8.67
CA GLN A 216 16.19 -9.76 7.43
C GLN A 216 16.25 -8.71 6.31
N ILE A 217 15.99 -7.43 6.61
CA ILE A 217 16.13 -6.34 5.63
C ILE A 217 17.59 -6.17 5.19
N THR A 218 18.55 -6.39 6.10
CA THR A 218 19.98 -6.35 5.76
C THR A 218 20.36 -7.50 4.83
N GLU A 219 19.84 -8.70 5.06
CA GLU A 219 20.02 -9.85 4.16
C GLU A 219 19.40 -9.58 2.79
N LEU A 220 18.17 -9.07 2.75
CA LEU A 220 17.49 -8.67 1.52
C LEU A 220 18.29 -7.62 0.73
N SER A 221 18.87 -6.64 1.41
CA SER A 221 19.68 -5.59 0.77
C SER A 221 20.96 -6.11 0.09
N ARG A 222 21.38 -7.35 0.37
CA ARG A 222 22.56 -8.00 -0.24
C ARG A 222 22.20 -8.90 -1.42
N THR A 223 20.93 -9.00 -1.76
CA THR A 223 20.52 -9.72 -2.97
C THR A 223 20.93 -8.93 -4.21
N SER A 224 21.14 -9.62 -5.32
CA SER A 224 21.51 -9.00 -6.61
C SER A 224 20.53 -7.91 -7.07
N ARG A 225 19.26 -7.98 -6.62
CA ARG A 225 18.22 -6.99 -6.89
C ARG A 225 18.51 -5.62 -6.26
N TYR A 226 19.13 -5.57 -5.08
CA TYR A 226 19.24 -4.34 -4.29
C TYR A 226 20.67 -3.93 -3.96
N GLU A 227 21.64 -4.84 -4.01
CA GLU A 227 22.99 -4.61 -3.50
C GLU A 227 23.65 -3.34 -4.08
N GLN A 228 23.59 -3.18 -5.41
CA GLN A 228 24.21 -2.04 -6.08
C GLN A 228 23.49 -0.72 -5.74
N ASP A 229 22.16 -0.69 -5.81
CA ASP A 229 21.38 0.52 -5.56
C ASP A 229 21.45 0.95 -4.09
N VAL A 230 21.47 -0.01 -3.15
CA VAL A 230 21.67 0.27 -1.73
C VAL A 230 23.06 0.86 -1.48
N LYS A 231 24.10 0.35 -2.16
CA LYS A 231 25.46 0.89 -2.06
C LYS A 231 25.51 2.35 -2.54
N LEU A 232 24.85 2.65 -3.67
CA LEU A 232 24.76 4.01 -4.20
C LEU A 232 23.99 4.94 -3.27
N LEU A 233 22.81 4.54 -2.82
CA LEU A 233 21.98 5.37 -1.92
C LEU A 233 22.70 5.66 -0.59
N ARG A 234 23.41 4.67 -0.04
CA ARG A 234 24.17 4.84 1.21
C ARG A 234 25.43 5.71 1.09
N SER A 235 25.84 6.07 -0.14
CA SER A 235 26.91 7.05 -0.34
C SER A 235 26.47 8.48 -0.03
N VAL A 236 25.14 8.72 -0.02
CA VAL A 236 24.56 10.01 0.37
C VAL A 236 24.57 10.12 1.91
N PRO A 237 25.14 11.18 2.48
CA PRO A 237 25.09 11.43 3.92
C PRO A 237 23.66 11.39 4.46
N GLY A 238 23.46 10.80 5.65
CA GLY A 238 22.14 10.62 6.27
C GLY A 238 21.34 9.41 5.78
N ILE A 239 21.65 8.83 4.61
CA ILE A 239 20.92 7.67 4.08
C ILE A 239 21.49 6.35 4.63
N GLY A 240 20.84 5.84 5.68
CA GLY A 240 21.10 4.51 6.21
C GLY A 240 20.46 3.37 5.39
N LEU A 241 20.87 2.13 5.65
CA LEU A 241 20.37 0.92 4.96
C LEU A 241 18.84 0.80 4.96
N VAL A 242 18.20 1.10 6.10
CA VAL A 242 16.73 1.01 6.22
C VAL A 242 16.03 2.04 5.35
N ILE A 243 16.57 3.26 5.27
CA ILE A 243 16.01 4.35 4.45
C ILE A 243 16.21 4.00 2.98
N ALA A 244 17.39 3.50 2.60
CA ALA A 244 17.66 3.04 1.24
C ALA A 244 16.69 1.93 0.81
N MET A 245 16.49 0.90 1.62
CA MET A 245 15.55 -0.18 1.31
C MET A 245 14.10 0.31 1.25
N ALA A 246 13.69 1.21 2.14
CA ALA A 246 12.37 1.82 2.07
C ALA A 246 12.19 2.62 0.76
N PHE A 247 13.21 3.40 0.37
CA PHE A 247 13.20 4.19 -0.86
C PHE A 247 13.06 3.30 -2.10
N LEU A 248 13.90 2.26 -2.22
CA LEU A 248 13.87 1.33 -3.36
C LEU A 248 12.55 0.56 -3.43
N THR A 249 12.07 0.04 -2.31
CA THR A 249 10.84 -0.76 -2.31
C THR A 249 9.59 0.08 -2.53
N GLU A 250 9.53 1.33 -2.07
CA GLU A 250 8.35 2.21 -2.25
C GLU A 250 8.26 2.82 -3.65
N LEU A 251 9.39 3.12 -4.28
CA LEU A 251 9.42 3.68 -5.63
C LEU A 251 9.44 2.59 -6.71
N GLU A 252 10.17 1.50 -6.45
CA GLU A 252 10.56 0.43 -7.37
C GLU A 252 11.33 0.89 -8.61
N ASN A 253 10.70 1.71 -9.44
CA ASN A 253 11.28 2.22 -10.68
C ASN A 253 11.27 3.75 -10.67
N MET A 254 12.43 4.38 -10.65
CA MET A 254 12.53 5.85 -10.69
C MET A 254 12.12 6.44 -12.04
N ASN A 255 12.25 5.70 -13.14
CA ASN A 255 11.92 6.19 -14.48
C ASN A 255 10.42 6.42 -14.70
N ARG A 256 9.56 6.01 -13.75
CA ARG A 256 8.13 6.33 -13.78
C ARG A 256 7.85 7.82 -13.53
N PHE A 257 8.80 8.55 -12.94
CA PHE A 257 8.70 9.99 -12.70
C PHE A 257 9.45 10.70 -13.83
N LYS A 258 8.73 11.51 -14.63
CA LYS A 258 9.33 12.22 -15.76
C LYS A 258 10.24 13.37 -15.30
N THR A 259 9.94 13.94 -14.14
CA THR A 259 10.69 15.05 -13.56
C THR A 259 10.90 14.81 -12.07
N PHE A 260 11.92 15.48 -11.51
CA PHE A 260 12.17 15.46 -10.06
C PHE A 260 10.98 16.02 -9.26
N ASP A 261 10.29 17.03 -9.78
CA ASP A 261 9.10 17.59 -9.15
C ASP A 261 7.97 16.57 -8.99
N GLN A 262 7.81 15.64 -9.95
CA GLN A 262 6.84 14.56 -9.83
C GLN A 262 7.21 13.60 -8.70
N LEU A 263 8.50 13.32 -8.49
CA LEU A 263 8.98 12.53 -7.36
C LEU A 263 8.75 13.28 -6.04
N CYS A 264 9.09 14.57 -5.97
CA CYS A 264 8.83 15.40 -4.79
C CYS A 264 7.33 15.48 -4.46
N SER A 265 6.47 15.61 -5.47
CA SER A 265 5.02 15.58 -5.30
C SER A 265 4.53 14.23 -4.81
N PHE A 266 5.05 13.12 -5.36
CA PHE A 266 4.72 11.77 -4.90
C PHE A 266 5.12 11.52 -3.44
N ILE A 267 6.32 11.94 -3.05
CA ILE A 267 6.78 11.83 -1.66
C ILE A 267 5.94 12.75 -0.75
N GLY A 268 5.49 13.89 -1.27
CA GLY A 268 4.66 14.87 -0.55
C GLY A 268 5.47 16.01 0.07
N PHE A 269 6.53 16.44 -0.63
CA PHE A 269 7.34 17.62 -0.30
C PHE A 269 6.82 18.91 -0.96
N VAL A 270 5.98 18.78 -1.99
CA VAL A 270 5.42 19.94 -2.71
C VAL A 270 4.20 20.48 -1.94
N PRO A 271 4.17 21.77 -1.59
CA PRO A 271 3.01 22.39 -0.94
C PRO A 271 1.83 22.53 -1.90
N SER A 272 0.63 22.74 -1.36
CA SER A 272 -0.52 23.08 -2.19
C SER A 272 -0.37 24.45 -2.83
N THR A 273 -0.75 24.59 -4.11
CA THR A 273 -0.74 25.88 -4.81
C THR A 273 -2.14 26.21 -5.30
N LYS A 274 -2.61 27.42 -5.03
CA LYS A 274 -3.80 27.98 -5.66
C LYS A 274 -3.35 29.12 -6.56
N SER A 275 -3.56 28.95 -7.86
CA SER A 275 -3.34 29.99 -8.86
C SER A 275 -4.68 30.29 -9.52
N SER A 276 -5.09 31.56 -9.46
CA SER A 276 -6.28 32.07 -10.16
C SER A 276 -5.96 33.43 -10.76
N GLY A 277 -5.87 33.49 -12.10
CA GLY A 277 -5.50 34.72 -12.81
C GLY A 277 -4.08 35.17 -12.46
N GLU A 278 -3.96 36.37 -11.88
CA GLU A 278 -2.67 37.00 -11.52
C GLU A 278 -2.19 36.72 -10.09
N LYS A 279 -2.96 35.98 -9.28
CA LYS A 279 -2.62 35.68 -7.88
C LYS A 279 -2.19 34.23 -7.73
N GLU A 280 -0.93 34.05 -7.33
CA GLU A 280 -0.41 32.79 -6.83
C GLU A 280 -0.32 32.81 -5.31
N SER A 281 -0.81 31.74 -4.68
CA SER A 281 -0.66 31.53 -3.24
C SER A 281 -0.14 30.13 -2.97
N VAL A 282 0.91 30.06 -2.16
CA VAL A 282 1.48 28.80 -1.65
C VAL A 282 0.82 28.51 -0.30
N GLY A 283 0.16 27.36 -0.21
CA GLY A 283 -0.51 26.87 0.98
C GLY A 283 0.30 25.84 1.75
N GLU A 284 -0.37 25.10 2.62
CA GLU A 284 0.25 24.08 3.47
C GLU A 284 0.69 22.84 2.68
N ILE A 285 1.55 22.03 3.31
CA ILE A 285 1.92 20.69 2.84
C ILE A 285 0.66 19.84 2.72
N THR A 286 0.52 19.14 1.59
CA THR A 286 -0.65 18.30 1.36
C THR A 286 -0.65 17.03 2.21
N SER A 287 -1.86 16.56 2.54
CA SER A 287 -2.06 15.23 3.12
C SER A 287 -1.77 14.09 2.15
N ARG A 288 -1.82 14.36 0.83
CA ARG A 288 -1.36 13.46 -0.22
C ARG A 288 0.17 13.39 -0.18
N ALA A 289 0.69 12.25 0.27
CA ALA A 289 2.12 12.01 0.42
C ALA A 289 2.38 10.51 0.54
N GLN A 290 3.62 10.10 0.28
CA GLN A 290 4.07 8.78 0.67
C GLN A 290 4.39 8.78 2.17
N VAL A 291 3.43 8.30 2.97
CA VAL A 291 3.40 8.30 4.45
C VAL A 291 4.63 7.65 5.09
N ILE A 292 5.27 6.72 4.40
CA ILE A 292 6.49 6.05 4.89
C ILE A 292 7.74 6.85 4.55
N LEU A 293 7.90 7.28 3.29
CA LEU A 293 9.12 7.92 2.82
C LEU A 293 9.32 9.33 3.36
N ARG A 294 8.25 10.14 3.40
CA ARG A 294 8.37 11.55 3.80
C ARG A 294 9.04 11.73 5.18
N PRO A 295 8.57 11.09 6.27
CA PRO A 295 9.23 11.23 7.57
C PRO A 295 10.64 10.64 7.58
N LEU A 296 10.86 9.49 6.91
CA LEU A 296 12.17 8.85 6.86
C LEU A 296 13.24 9.71 6.18
N LEU A 297 12.86 10.45 5.14
CA LEU A 297 13.76 11.34 4.40
C LEU A 297 13.98 12.67 5.14
N ILE A 298 13.01 13.16 5.91
CA ILE A 298 13.18 14.36 6.76
C ILE A 298 14.10 14.04 7.94
N GLU A 299 13.99 12.85 8.52
CA GLU A 299 14.83 12.37 9.63
C GLU A 299 16.21 11.84 9.15
N ALA A 300 16.45 11.81 7.83
CA ALA A 300 17.74 11.42 7.27
C ALA A 300 18.73 12.60 7.39
N SER A 301 19.34 12.73 8.56
CA SER A 301 20.38 13.73 8.87
C SER A 301 21.61 13.06 9.46
#